data_AF-A0A9W9YKG3-F1
#
_entry.id   AF-A0A9W9YKG3-F1
#
_cell.length_a   1.000
_cell.length_b   1.000
_cell.length_c   1.000
_cell.angle_alpha   90.00
_cell.angle_beta   90.00
_cell.angle_gamma   90.00
#
_symmetry.space_group_name_H-M   'P 1'
#
loop_
_entity.id
_entity.type
_entity.pdbx_description
1 polymer ?
#
loop_
_entity_poly.entity_id
_entity_poly.type
_entity_poly.pdbx_seq_one_letter_code
_entity_poly.pdbx_strand_id
1 'polypeptide(L)'
;METVFTFNGGRMIKGRSKHPLRRTALEHLEEVIKRVDPFNNGSCRKSDTEHKNDIYSREECMRSCLAKIQIKQCGCTEARITNNDGYVCKHHQEARRSTNFLQVKVFFDRLNYQEVQEQLSYKGINLIADIGGQLGLWIGVSVLTCCEVVELAMLLIQSVFKRVTTKASRVEVRE
;
A
#
# COMPACT_ATOMS: atom_id res chain seq x y z
N MET A 1 -20.59 -9.01 29.98
CA MET A 1 -20.14 -8.48 28.68
C MET A 1 -20.16 -9.64 27.71
N GLU A 2 -20.76 -9.48 26.53
CA GLU A 2 -20.82 -10.55 25.52
C GLU A 2 -19.90 -10.18 24.36
N THR A 3 -19.06 -11.11 23.93
CA THR A 3 -18.19 -10.92 22.76
C THR A 3 -18.97 -11.30 21.51
N VAL A 4 -19.20 -10.33 20.62
CA VAL A 4 -19.91 -10.56 19.37
C VAL A 4 -18.88 -10.78 18.27
N PHE A 5 -18.97 -11.94 17.63
CA PHE A 5 -18.22 -12.28 16.43
C PHE A 5 -19.12 -12.07 15.23
N THR A 6 -18.69 -11.23 14.30
CA THR A 6 -19.38 -11.02 13.02
C THR A 6 -18.74 -11.93 11.98
N PHE A 7 -19.56 -12.72 11.28
CA PHE A 7 -19.11 -13.61 10.22
C PHE A 7 -19.59 -13.07 8.88
N ASN A 8 -18.68 -12.90 7.91
CA ASN A 8 -19.02 -12.56 6.54
C ASN A 8 -18.21 -13.45 5.58
N GLY A 9 -18.89 -14.28 4.78
CA GLY A 9 -18.26 -15.11 3.74
C GLY A 9 -17.10 -16.01 4.21
N GLY A 10 -17.16 -16.54 5.44
CA GLY A 10 -16.11 -17.39 6.01
C GLY A 10 -14.92 -16.64 6.62
N ARG A 11 -14.86 -15.30 6.54
CA ARG A 11 -13.84 -14.49 7.23
C ARG A 11 -14.26 -14.18 8.67
N MET A 12 -13.44 -14.60 9.63
CA MET A 12 -13.55 -14.13 11.01
C MET A 12 -12.97 -12.71 11.11
N ILE A 13 -13.74 -11.80 11.71
CA ILE A 13 -13.28 -10.48 12.11
C ILE A 13 -13.16 -10.44 13.63
N LYS A 14 -12.10 -9.79 14.11
CA LYS A 14 -11.75 -9.70 15.53
C LYS A 14 -12.94 -9.27 16.38
N GLY A 15 -13.25 -10.06 17.42
CA GLY A 15 -14.44 -9.86 18.25
C GLY A 15 -14.40 -8.54 19.04
N ARG A 16 -15.54 -7.84 19.12
CA ARG A 16 -15.72 -6.69 20.02
C ARG A 16 -16.63 -7.08 21.18
N SER A 17 -16.25 -6.71 22.40
CA SER A 17 -17.09 -6.88 23.59
C SER A 17 -18.20 -5.82 23.62
N LYS A 18 -19.44 -6.27 23.82
CA LYS A 18 -20.62 -5.41 23.95
C LYS A 18 -21.26 -5.59 25.33
N HIS A 19 -21.88 -4.53 25.82
CA HIS A 19 -22.59 -4.54 27.08
C HIS A 19 -24.02 -5.07 26.85
N PRO A 20 -24.51 -6.01 27.68
CA PRO A 20 -25.91 -6.43 27.62
C PRO A 20 -26.86 -5.24 27.87
N LEU A 21 -28.10 -5.37 27.40
CA LEU A 21 -29.16 -4.36 27.53
C LEU A 21 -28.95 -3.05 26.74
N ARG A 22 -27.92 -2.97 25.88
CA ARG A 22 -27.71 -1.84 24.96
C ARG A 22 -27.96 -2.24 23.51
N ARG A 23 -28.57 -1.34 22.75
CA ARG A 23 -28.56 -1.40 21.27
C ARG A 23 -27.22 -0.89 20.78
N THR A 24 -26.50 -1.70 20.01
CA THR A 24 -25.24 -1.26 19.40
C THR A 24 -25.29 -1.39 17.89
N ALA A 25 -25.03 -0.27 17.23
CA ALA A 25 -24.78 -0.18 15.80
C ALA A 25 -23.27 -0.42 15.56
N LEU A 26 -22.95 -1.22 14.55
CA LEU A 26 -21.58 -1.40 14.08
C LEU A 26 -21.54 -1.17 12.57
N GLU A 27 -20.81 -0.14 12.19
CA GLU A 27 -20.50 0.22 10.81
C GLU A 27 -19.23 -0.51 10.37
N HIS A 28 -19.23 -1.03 9.14
CA HIS A 28 -18.09 -1.73 8.56
C HIS A 28 -17.79 -1.21 7.16
N LEU A 29 -16.49 -1.02 6.88
CA LEU A 29 -15.94 -0.79 5.56
C LEU A 29 -15.11 -2.03 5.18
N GLU A 30 -15.33 -2.57 3.99
CA GLU A 30 -14.52 -3.67 3.48
C GLU A 30 -13.27 -3.12 2.77
N GLU A 31 -12.10 -3.41 3.33
CA GLU A 31 -10.81 -3.09 2.73
C GLU A 31 -10.13 -4.36 2.23
N VAL A 32 -9.70 -4.34 0.97
CA VAL A 32 -8.93 -5.42 0.35
C VAL A 32 -7.50 -4.95 0.16
N ILE A 33 -6.57 -5.53 0.93
CA ILE A 33 -5.15 -5.18 0.88
C ILE A 33 -4.43 -6.20 -0.01
N LYS A 34 -3.94 -5.76 -1.17
CA LYS A 34 -3.08 -6.57 -2.04
C LYS A 34 -1.62 -6.24 -1.73
N ARG A 35 -0.94 -7.16 -1.06
CA ARG A 35 0.49 -7.10 -0.79
C ARG A 35 1.25 -7.65 -2.00
N VAL A 36 2.30 -6.96 -2.44
CA VAL A 36 3.27 -7.50 -3.40
C VAL A 36 4.43 -8.15 -2.64
N ASP A 37 4.96 -9.27 -3.13
CA ASP A 37 6.15 -9.90 -2.54
C ASP A 37 7.37 -8.96 -2.80
N PRO A 38 7.96 -8.35 -1.76
CA PRO A 38 9.05 -7.39 -1.95
C PRO A 38 10.35 -8.02 -2.46
N PHE A 39 10.52 -9.33 -2.25
CA PHE A 39 11.76 -10.05 -2.54
C PHE A 39 11.65 -10.95 -3.76
N ASN A 40 10.44 -11.11 -4.31
CA ASN A 40 10.13 -11.95 -5.46
C ASN A 40 10.70 -13.38 -5.33
N ASN A 41 10.81 -13.88 -4.10
CA ASN A 41 11.39 -15.17 -3.76
C ASN A 41 10.33 -16.22 -3.38
N GLY A 42 9.05 -15.88 -3.52
CA GLY A 42 7.93 -16.77 -3.18
C GLY A 42 7.65 -16.83 -1.68
N SER A 43 8.17 -15.89 -0.88
CA SER A 43 7.86 -15.77 0.55
C SER A 43 6.37 -15.52 0.81
N CYS A 44 5.68 -14.86 -0.13
CA CYS A 44 4.24 -14.67 -0.10
C CYS A 44 3.53 -15.67 -1.03
N ARG A 45 2.61 -16.48 -0.48
CA ARG A 45 1.74 -17.36 -1.26
C ARG A 45 0.73 -16.50 -2.02
N LYS A 46 0.73 -16.58 -3.35
CA LYS A 46 -0.28 -15.90 -4.17
C LYS A 46 -1.63 -16.56 -3.94
N SER A 47 -2.61 -15.77 -3.53
CA SER A 47 -4.01 -16.18 -3.46
C SER A 47 -4.57 -16.13 -4.88
N ASP A 48 -4.17 -17.07 -5.74
CA ASP A 48 -4.68 -17.14 -7.10
C ASP A 48 -6.15 -17.57 -7.05
N THR A 49 -6.98 -16.84 -7.79
CA THR A 49 -8.44 -16.94 -7.88
C THR A 49 -8.96 -18.27 -8.45
N GLU A 50 -8.09 -19.22 -8.77
CA GLU A 50 -8.41 -20.47 -9.47
C GLU A 50 -8.67 -21.66 -8.53
N HIS A 51 -8.38 -21.54 -7.23
CA HIS A 51 -8.80 -22.50 -6.21
C HIS A 51 -9.70 -21.83 -5.17
N LYS A 52 -11.01 -21.86 -5.45
CA LYS A 52 -12.09 -21.25 -4.66
C LYS A 52 -12.22 -21.77 -3.21
N ASN A 53 -11.38 -22.72 -2.79
CA ASN A 53 -11.54 -23.43 -1.52
C ASN A 53 -10.36 -23.30 -0.52
N ASP A 54 -9.24 -22.68 -0.90
CA ASP A 54 -8.07 -22.54 -0.01
C ASP A 54 -7.75 -21.06 0.28
N ILE A 55 -8.73 -20.35 0.87
CA ILE A 55 -8.49 -19.02 1.44
C ILE A 55 -7.64 -19.20 2.70
N TYR A 56 -6.32 -19.10 2.53
CA TYR A 56 -5.38 -19.16 3.64
C TYR A 56 -5.23 -17.78 4.29
N SER A 57 -5.81 -17.57 5.46
CA SER A 57 -5.55 -16.36 6.27
C SER A 57 -4.44 -16.59 7.29
N ARG A 58 -3.90 -15.48 7.81
CA ARG A 58 -3.00 -15.49 8.97
C ARG A 58 -3.68 -16.13 10.18
N GLU A 59 -4.98 -15.92 10.35
CA GLU A 59 -5.73 -16.46 11.48
C GLU A 59 -5.83 -17.99 11.42
N GLU A 60 -6.21 -18.55 10.27
CA GLU A 60 -6.25 -20.01 10.06
C GLU A 60 -4.86 -20.65 10.22
N CYS A 61 -3.80 -19.99 9.75
CA CYS A 61 -2.41 -20.42 9.98
C CYS A 61 -2.10 -20.54 11.48
N MET A 62 -2.34 -19.47 12.24
CA MET A 62 -2.04 -19.43 13.67
C MET A 62 -2.90 -20.43 14.44
N ARG A 63 -4.19 -20.55 14.11
CA ARG A 63 -5.11 -21.50 14.77
C ARG A 63 -4.75 -22.95 14.46
N SER A 64 -4.42 -23.29 13.21
CA SER A 64 -3.96 -24.63 12.86
C SER A 64 -2.66 -24.99 13.59
N CYS A 65 -1.72 -24.05 13.68
CA CYS A 65 -0.47 -24.24 14.41
C CYS A 65 -0.70 -24.50 15.91
N LEU A 66 -1.50 -23.65 16.56
CA LEU A 66 -1.86 -23.80 17.97
C LEU A 66 -2.56 -25.13 18.23
N ALA A 67 -3.50 -25.52 17.38
CA ALA A 67 -4.21 -26.80 17.50
C ALA A 67 -3.26 -28.00 17.45
N LYS A 68 -2.30 -27.99 16.52
CA LYS A 68 -1.29 -29.06 16.40
C LYS A 68 -0.43 -29.17 17.65
N ILE A 69 -0.02 -28.04 18.23
CA ILE A 69 0.78 -28.03 19.47
C ILE A 69 -0.07 -28.53 20.64
N GLN A 70 -1.32 -28.08 20.75
CA GLN A 70 -2.23 -28.48 21.83
C GLN A 70 -2.51 -29.99 21.82
N ILE A 71 -2.72 -30.59 20.65
CA ILE A 71 -2.91 -32.04 20.52
C ILE A 71 -1.64 -32.79 20.94
N LYS A 72 -0.45 -32.30 20.54
CA LYS A 72 0.83 -32.93 20.89
C LYS A 72 1.15 -32.86 22.38
N GLN A 73 0.85 -31.74 23.04
CA GLN A 73 1.20 -31.52 24.45
C GLN A 73 0.12 -32.02 25.41
N CYS A 74 -1.16 -31.84 25.05
CA CYS A 74 -2.30 -32.08 25.94
C CYS A 74 -3.21 -33.22 25.48
N GLY A 75 -2.98 -33.79 24.29
CA GLY A 75 -3.83 -34.85 23.73
C GLY A 75 -5.23 -34.37 23.34
N CYS A 76 -5.50 -33.06 23.35
CA CYS A 76 -6.79 -32.50 23.04
C CYS A 76 -6.70 -31.15 22.29
N THR A 77 -7.80 -30.71 21.70
CA THR A 77 -7.94 -29.48 20.89
C THR A 77 -9.28 -28.80 21.15
N GLU A 78 -9.42 -27.56 20.69
CA GLU A 78 -10.69 -26.82 20.76
C GLU A 78 -11.74 -27.47 19.84
N ALA A 79 -12.99 -27.56 20.32
CA ALA A 79 -14.12 -28.19 19.61
C ALA A 79 -14.38 -27.62 18.20
N ARG A 80 -13.94 -26.39 17.93
CA ARG A 80 -14.13 -25.72 16.64
C ARG A 80 -13.20 -26.21 15.52
N ILE A 81 -12.21 -27.05 15.83
CA ILE A 81 -11.13 -27.40 14.89
C ILE A 81 -11.33 -28.78 14.24
N THR A 82 -12.15 -29.66 14.82
CA THR A 82 -12.39 -31.02 14.31
C THR A 82 -13.87 -31.35 14.26
N ASN A 83 -14.35 -31.88 13.12
CA ASN A 83 -15.72 -32.40 12.98
C ASN A 83 -15.91 -33.80 13.59
N ASN A 84 -14.84 -34.47 14.01
CA ASN A 84 -14.88 -35.80 14.63
C ASN A 84 -14.33 -35.73 16.06
N ASP A 85 -15.12 -36.21 17.02
CA ASP A 85 -15.00 -36.03 18.47
C ASP A 85 -13.74 -36.63 19.15
N GLY A 86 -12.70 -36.99 18.41
CA GLY A 86 -11.59 -37.80 18.90
C GLY A 86 -10.69 -37.13 19.94
N TYR A 87 -10.65 -35.80 20.01
CA TYR A 87 -9.67 -35.07 20.82
C TYR A 87 -10.21 -33.76 21.40
N VAL A 88 -11.51 -33.60 21.68
CA VAL A 88 -12.03 -32.31 22.21
C VAL A 88 -11.74 -32.19 23.72
N CYS A 89 -11.13 -31.07 24.14
CA CYS A 89 -10.88 -30.81 25.56
C CYS A 89 -12.22 -30.62 26.31
N LYS A 90 -12.52 -31.51 27.27
CA LYS A 90 -13.73 -31.41 28.11
C LYS A 90 -13.47 -30.43 29.25
N HIS A 91 -14.17 -29.30 29.26
CA HIS A 91 -14.17 -28.37 30.38
C HIS A 91 -15.37 -28.63 31.31
N HIS A 92 -15.12 -28.75 32.61
CA HIS A 92 -16.17 -28.78 33.63
C HIS A 92 -16.61 -27.34 33.91
N GLN A 93 -17.72 -26.90 33.30
CA GLN A 93 -18.33 -25.61 33.57
C GLN A 93 -19.83 -25.77 33.82
N GLU A 94 -20.29 -25.36 35.00
CA GLU A 94 -21.70 -25.21 35.32
C GLU A 94 -22.24 -23.99 34.58
N ALA A 95 -23.04 -24.22 33.53
CA ALA A 95 -23.59 -23.17 32.70
C ALA A 95 -24.69 -22.39 33.45
N ARG A 96 -24.31 -21.29 34.10
CA ARG A 96 -25.28 -20.31 34.64
C ARG A 96 -25.88 -19.51 33.48
N ARG A 97 -27.04 -19.96 32.98
CA ARG A 97 -27.82 -19.28 31.93
C ARG A 97 -28.50 -18.03 32.51
N SER A 98 -27.81 -16.88 32.46
CA SER A 98 -28.38 -15.58 32.78
C SER A 98 -29.01 -14.95 31.53
N THR A 99 -30.31 -14.65 31.59
CA THR A 99 -31.11 -14.08 30.50
C THR A 99 -30.80 -12.59 30.33
N ASN A 100 -29.66 -12.27 29.72
CA ASN A 100 -29.31 -10.91 29.32
C ASN A 100 -29.64 -10.73 27.84
N PHE A 101 -30.55 -9.83 27.49
CA PHE A 101 -30.83 -9.54 26.08
C PHE A 101 -29.80 -8.55 25.53
N LEU A 102 -29.26 -8.83 24.33
CA LEU A 102 -28.35 -7.96 23.59
C LEU A 102 -28.84 -7.84 22.14
N GLN A 103 -28.97 -6.61 21.64
CA GLN A 103 -29.35 -6.34 20.26
C GLN A 103 -28.20 -5.65 19.52
N VAL A 104 -27.62 -6.34 18.53
CA VAL A 104 -26.56 -5.82 17.66
C VAL A 104 -27.08 -5.70 16.24
N LYS A 105 -26.93 -4.52 15.65
CA LYS A 105 -27.26 -4.26 14.24
C LYS A 105 -25.97 -3.93 13.49
N VAL A 106 -25.61 -4.78 12.53
CA VAL A 106 -24.45 -4.59 11.65
C VAL A 106 -24.95 -4.10 10.30
N PHE A 107 -24.35 -3.05 9.78
CA PHE A 107 -24.70 -2.50 8.46
C PHE A 107 -23.45 -1.97 7.76
N PHE A 108 -23.51 -1.94 6.42
CA PHE A 108 -22.47 -1.36 5.57
C PHE A 108 -22.83 0.09 5.23
N ASP A 109 -21.88 1.01 5.35
CA ASP A 109 -22.06 2.43 5.00
C ASP A 109 -22.06 2.65 3.47
N ARG A 110 -21.32 1.80 2.75
CA ARG A 110 -21.20 1.78 1.29
C ARG A 110 -21.01 0.33 0.82
N LEU A 111 -21.63 -0.08 -0.28
CA LEU A 111 -21.34 -1.36 -0.96
C LEU A 111 -20.02 -1.32 -1.75
N ASN A 112 -19.16 -0.34 -1.47
CA ASN A 112 -17.88 -0.18 -2.14
C ASN A 112 -16.79 -0.81 -1.27
N TYR A 113 -15.99 -1.68 -1.88
CA TYR A 113 -14.75 -2.16 -1.30
C TYR A 113 -13.64 -1.13 -1.60
N GLN A 114 -12.80 -0.85 -0.61
CA GLN A 114 -11.60 -0.04 -0.82
C GLN A 114 -10.43 -0.95 -1.10
N GLU A 115 -9.88 -0.90 -2.32
CA GLU A 115 -8.72 -1.68 -2.69
C GLU A 115 -7.44 -0.88 -2.46
N VAL A 116 -6.59 -1.34 -1.55
CA VAL A 116 -5.29 -0.73 -1.25
C VAL A 116 -4.22 -1.65 -1.81
N GLN A 117 -3.59 -1.23 -2.91
CA GLN A 117 -2.47 -1.94 -3.52
C GLN A 117 -1.14 -1.30 -3.12
N GLU A 118 -0.20 -2.12 -2.66
CA GLU A 118 1.19 -1.71 -2.49
C GLU A 118 1.90 -1.78 -3.84
N GLN A 119 2.46 -0.66 -4.30
CA GLN A 119 3.35 -0.63 -5.46
C GLN A 119 4.78 -0.42 -5.00
N LEU A 120 5.77 -0.98 -5.72
CA LEU A 120 7.17 -0.67 -5.47
C LEU A 120 7.38 0.85 -5.59
N SER A 121 7.78 1.48 -4.48
CA SER A 121 8.01 2.93 -4.36
C SER A 121 9.04 3.46 -5.37
N TYR A 122 9.95 2.58 -5.83
CA TYR A 122 10.96 2.91 -6.83
C TYR A 122 11.09 1.79 -7.86
N LYS A 123 10.57 2.03 -9.07
CA LYS A 123 10.87 1.21 -10.24
C LYS A 123 12.13 1.79 -10.92
N GLY A 124 12.92 0.96 -11.60
CA GLY A 124 14.11 1.44 -12.33
C GLY A 124 13.83 2.58 -13.32
N ILE A 125 12.57 2.68 -13.79
CA ILE A 125 12.08 3.77 -14.64
C ILE A 125 12.09 5.12 -13.92
N ASN A 126 11.76 5.16 -12.62
CA ASN A 126 11.76 6.39 -11.82
C ASN A 126 13.20 6.90 -11.61
N LEU A 127 14.16 5.98 -11.41
CA LEU A 127 15.57 6.32 -11.29
C LEU A 127 16.11 6.97 -12.59
N ILE A 128 15.75 6.41 -13.74
CA ILE A 128 16.16 6.94 -15.05
C ILE A 128 15.50 8.30 -15.30
N ALA A 129 14.24 8.48 -14.90
CA ALA A 129 13.53 9.75 -15.03
C ALA A 129 14.20 10.87 -14.21
N ASP A 130 14.60 10.58 -12.96
CA ASP A 130 15.27 11.57 -12.10
C ASP A 130 16.66 11.95 -12.64
N ILE A 131 17.44 10.98 -13.12
CA ILE A 131 18.75 11.21 -13.74
C ILE A 131 18.59 12.01 -15.05
N GLY A 132 17.66 11.62 -15.91
CA GLY A 132 17.39 12.30 -17.17
C GLY A 132 16.90 13.73 -16.99
N GLY A 133 16.06 13.98 -15.98
CA GLY A 133 15.56 15.31 -15.66
C GLY A 133 16.67 16.27 -15.25
N GLN A 134 17.55 15.86 -14.34
CA GLN A 134 18.66 16.70 -13.91
C GLN A 134 19.66 16.94 -15.05
N LEU A 135 20.11 15.88 -15.75
CA LEU A 135 21.07 16.04 -16.86
C LEU A 135 20.50 16.88 -18.01
N GLY A 136 19.22 16.73 -18.33
CA GLY A 136 18.54 17.54 -19.33
C GLY A 136 18.52 19.02 -18.98
N LEU A 137 18.31 19.36 -17.71
CA LEU A 137 18.35 20.75 -17.23
C LEU A 137 19.74 21.37 -17.40
N TRP A 138 20.80 20.66 -16.96
CA TRP A 138 22.18 21.15 -17.06
C TRP A 138 22.64 21.33 -18.51
N ILE A 139 22.27 20.41 -19.40
CA ILE A 139 22.56 20.53 -20.84
C ILE A 139 21.77 21.71 -21.44
N GLY A 140 20.50 21.86 -21.08
CA GLY A 140 19.65 22.97 -21.55
C GLY A 140 20.23 24.33 -21.18
N VAL A 141 20.64 24.53 -19.91
CA VAL A 141 21.29 25.77 -19.45
C VAL A 141 22.59 26.02 -20.23
N SER A 142 23.42 24.98 -20.40
CA SER A 142 24.70 25.11 -21.12
C SER A 142 24.54 25.56 -22.57
N VAL A 143 23.52 25.05 -23.28
CA VAL A 143 23.25 25.45 -24.68
C VAL A 143 22.78 26.90 -24.75
N LEU A 144 21.89 27.33 -23.85
CA LEU A 144 21.44 28.73 -23.80
C LEU A 144 22.61 29.69 -23.56
N THR A 145 23.51 29.35 -22.62
CA THR A 145 24.72 30.14 -22.38
C THR A 145 25.62 30.20 -23.62
N CYS A 146 25.76 29.11 -24.37
CA CYS A 146 26.54 29.09 -25.60
C CYS A 146 25.94 30.00 -26.69
N CYS A 147 24.62 29.97 -26.88
CA CYS A 147 23.91 30.85 -27.80
C CYS A 147 24.11 32.34 -27.43
N GLU A 148 24.00 32.68 -26.14
CA GLU A 148 24.16 34.06 -25.66
C GLU A 148 25.59 34.60 -25.91
N VAL A 149 26.62 33.77 -25.69
CA VAL A 149 28.00 34.13 -25.99
C VAL A 149 28.21 34.38 -27.49
N VAL A 150 27.59 33.56 -28.35
CA VAL A 150 27.67 33.69 -29.80
C VAL A 150 26.98 34.98 -30.29
N GLU A 151 25.80 35.30 -29.76
CA GLU A 151 25.12 36.57 -30.06
C GLU A 151 25.93 37.78 -29.60
N LEU A 152 26.47 37.74 -28.38
CA LEU A 152 27.32 38.80 -27.84
C LEU A 152 28.57 39.03 -28.70
N ALA A 153 29.23 37.94 -29.14
CA ALA A 153 30.39 38.03 -30.01
C ALA A 153 30.06 38.69 -31.36
N MET A 154 28.93 38.32 -31.99
CA MET A 154 28.49 38.94 -33.23
C MET A 154 28.21 40.44 -33.07
N LEU A 155 27.53 40.84 -31.99
CA LEU A 155 27.25 42.25 -31.70
C LEU A 155 28.53 43.06 -31.44
N LEU A 156 29.47 42.50 -30.69
CA LEU A 156 30.77 43.14 -30.44
C LEU A 156 31.54 43.32 -31.75
N ILE A 157 31.62 42.28 -32.59
CA ILE A 157 32.30 42.35 -33.90
C ILE A 157 31.68 43.45 -34.76
N GLN A 158 30.35 43.50 -34.89
CA GLN A 158 29.66 44.55 -35.65
C GLN A 158 29.93 45.96 -35.08
N SER A 159 29.92 46.10 -33.75
CA SER A 159 30.20 47.39 -33.10
C SER A 159 31.63 47.88 -33.35
N VAL A 160 32.60 46.96 -33.38
CA VAL A 160 34.00 47.24 -33.68
C VAL A 160 34.15 47.62 -35.15
N PHE A 161 33.57 46.86 -36.08
CA PHE A 161 33.60 47.19 -37.51
C PHE A 161 32.99 48.57 -37.79
N LYS A 162 31.83 48.89 -37.22
CA LYS A 162 31.23 50.24 -37.33
C LYS A 162 32.13 51.34 -36.77
N ARG A 163 32.81 51.10 -35.64
CA ARG A 163 33.76 52.08 -35.07
C ARG A 163 35.01 52.26 -35.93
N VAL A 164 35.51 51.21 -36.57
CA VAL A 164 36.69 51.26 -37.46
C VAL A 164 36.35 52.01 -38.75
N THR A 165 35.22 51.73 -39.40
CA THR A 165 34.80 52.45 -40.61
C THR A 165 34.43 53.91 -40.34
N THR A 166 33.80 54.22 -39.20
CA THR A 166 33.50 55.62 -38.81
C THR A 166 34.78 56.43 -38.54
N LYS A 167 35.83 55.80 -38.01
CA LYS A 167 37.13 56.46 -37.83
C LYS A 167 37.83 56.76 -39.15
N ALA A 168 37.68 55.89 -40.17
CA ALA A 168 38.24 56.12 -41.50
C ALA A 168 37.58 57.31 -42.24
N SER A 169 36.25 57.42 -42.22
CA SER A 169 35.55 58.57 -42.87
C SER A 169 35.78 59.93 -42.20
N ARG A 170 36.29 59.99 -40.95
CA ARG A 170 36.61 61.27 -40.30
C ARG A 170 37.99 61.83 -40.68
N VAL A 171 38.87 60.99 -41.23
CA VAL A 171 40.21 61.38 -41.69
C VAL A 171 40.13 61.95 -43.12
N GLU A 172 39.24 61.42 -43.97
CA GLU A 172 39.09 61.87 -45.36
C GLU A 172 38.39 63.23 -45.52
N VAL A 173 37.76 63.78 -44.47
CA VAL A 173 37.14 65.13 -44.49
C VAL A 173 38.13 66.23 -44.07
N ARG A 174 39.40 65.88 -43.78
CA ARG A 174 40.43 66.82 -43.32
C ARG A 174 41.65 66.94 -44.25
N GLU A 175 41.51 66.55 -45.52
CA GLU A 175 42.45 66.93 -46.60
C GLU A 175 41.75 67.82 -47.64
#